data_AF-A0A831KBD3-F1
#
_entry.id   AF-A0A831KBD3-F1
#
_cell.length_a   1.000
_cell.length_b   1.000
_cell.length_c   1.000
_cell.angle_alpha   90.00
_cell.angle_beta   90.00
_cell.angle_gamma   90.00
#
_symmetry.space_group_name_H-M   'P 1'
#
loop_
_entity.id
_entity.type
_entity.pdbx_description
1 polymer ?
#
loop_
_entity_poly.entity_id
_entity_poly.type
_entity_poly.pdbx_seq_one_letter_code
_entity_poly.pdbx_strand_id
1 'polypeptide(L)' 'MNKDKKSIDKGLLIVYTGNGKGKTTASLGMVVRAVGYNWNVCIIQFVKGSWKYGELKGIKRLEANVELHLVGEGFVGII' A
#
# COMPACT_ATOMS: atom_id res chain seq x y z
N MET A 1 -16.00 34.50 18.58
CA MET A 1 -14.72 33.76 18.68
C MET A 1 -15.04 32.29 18.90
N ASN A 2 -14.90 31.44 17.87
CA ASN A 2 -14.96 29.99 18.00
C ASN A 2 -13.59 29.43 17.60
N LYS A 3 -12.65 29.43 18.54
CA LYS A 3 -11.49 28.55 18.50
C LYS A 3 -11.97 27.27 19.16
N ASP A 4 -12.00 26.15 18.44
CA ASP A 4 -11.91 24.75 18.95
C ASP A 4 -12.46 23.73 17.93
N LYS A 5 -11.88 23.69 16.74
CA LYS A 5 -11.84 22.46 15.92
C LYS A 5 -10.40 22.19 15.56
N LYS A 6 -9.63 21.64 16.51
CA LYS A 6 -8.34 21.03 16.20
C LYS A 6 -8.67 19.76 15.40
N SER A 7 -8.50 19.82 14.08
CA SER A 7 -8.66 18.66 13.20
C SER A 7 -7.68 17.58 13.66
N ILE A 8 -8.20 16.55 14.32
CA ILE A 8 -7.41 15.36 14.64
C ILE A 8 -6.96 14.81 13.30
N ASP A 9 -5.66 14.78 13.07
CA ASP A 9 -5.06 14.17 11.89
C ASP A 9 -5.32 12.66 11.99
N LYS A 10 -6.43 12.21 11.40
CA LYS A 10 -6.90 10.83 11.50
C LYS A 10 -6.38 10.04 10.31
N GLY A 11 -5.79 8.87 10.59
CA GLY A 11 -5.49 7.89 9.56
C GLY A 11 -6.76 7.49 8.80
N LEU A 12 -6.65 7.40 7.47
CA LEU A 12 -7.75 7.01 6.59
C LEU A 12 -7.62 5.55 6.17
N LEU A 13 -8.75 4.85 6.09
CA LEU A 13 -8.85 3.54 5.45
C LEU A 13 -9.36 3.71 4.03
N ILE A 14 -8.57 3.29 3.04
CA ILE A 14 -8.91 3.37 1.63
C ILE A 14 -9.03 1.95 1.08
N VAL A 15 -10.18 1.64 0.47
CA VAL A 15 -10.44 0.32 -0.14
C VAL A 15 -10.61 0.48 -1.65
N TYR A 16 -9.64 -0.02 -2.41
CA TYR A 16 -9.78 -0.17 -3.85
C TYR A 16 -10.42 -1.53 -4.17
N THR A 17 -11.69 -1.53 -4.59
CA THR A 17 -12.46 -2.74 -4.91
C THR A 17 -13.06 -2.68 -6.33
N GLY A 18 -13.73 -3.76 -6.74
CA GLY A 18 -14.35 -3.91 -8.06
C GLY A 18 -13.52 -4.71 -9.06
N ASN A 19 -14.13 -5.04 -10.21
CA ASN A 19 -13.52 -5.91 -11.23
C ASN A 19 -12.57 -5.19 -12.19
N GLY A 20 -12.55 -3.86 -12.15
CA GLY A 20 -11.65 -3.05 -12.97
C GLY A 20 -10.15 -3.30 -12.68
N LYS A 21 -9.32 -3.16 -13.71
CA LYS A 21 -7.86 -3.10 -13.56
C LYS A 21 -7.46 -1.79 -12.87
N GLY A 22 -6.34 -1.80 -12.14
CA GLY A 22 -5.76 -0.59 -11.54
C GLY A 22 -5.82 -0.49 -10.01
N LYS A 23 -6.48 -1.41 -9.29
CA LYS A 23 -6.52 -1.42 -7.82
C LYS A 23 -5.13 -1.47 -7.19
N THR A 24 -4.31 -2.41 -7.66
CA THR A 24 -2.91 -2.54 -7.22
C THR A 24 -2.12 -1.31 -7.60
N THR A 25 -2.20 -0.86 -8.85
CA THR A 25 -1.47 0.32 -9.34
C THR A 25 -1.82 1.59 -8.56
N ALA A 26 -3.08 1.82 -8.20
CA ALA A 26 -3.50 2.95 -7.37
C ALA A 26 -2.88 2.87 -5.96
N SER A 27 -2.88 1.69 -5.35
CA SER A 27 -2.23 1.46 -4.05
C SER A 27 -0.73 1.73 -4.11
N LEU A 28 -0.05 1.30 -5.17
CA LEU A 28 1.38 1.55 -5.36
C LEU A 28 1.69 3.02 -5.64
N GLY A 29 0.82 3.74 -6.35
CA GLY A 29 0.93 5.19 -6.51
C GLY A 29 0.89 5.94 -5.17
N MET A 30 0.09 5.45 -4.20
CA MET A 30 0.08 5.99 -2.83
C MET A 30 1.39 5.72 -2.09
N VAL A 31 1.99 4.54 -2.27
CA VAL A 31 3.31 4.23 -1.71
C VAL A 31 4.36 5.21 -2.23
N VAL A 32 4.43 5.39 -3.56
CA VAL A 32 5.38 6.32 -4.18
C VAL A 32 5.18 7.74 -3.66
N ARG A 33 3.93 8.18 -3.50
CA ARG A 33 3.61 9.49 -2.91
C ARG A 33 4.10 9.60 -1.47
N ALA A 34 3.84 8.59 -0.63
CA ALA A 34 4.24 8.59 0.77
C ALA A 34 5.76 8.63 0.93
N VAL A 35 6.49 7.83 0.13
CA VAL A 35 7.96 7.85 0.08
C VAL A 35 8.48 9.22 -0.36
N GLY A 36 7.81 9.89 -1.32
CA GLY A 36 8.16 11.26 -1.71
C GLY A 36 8.08 12.28 -0.57
N TYR A 37 7.27 12.00 0.46
CA TYR A 37 7.21 12.78 1.71
C TYR A 37 8.09 12.20 2.83
N ASN A 38 8.98 11.26 2.51
CA ASN A 38 9.88 10.57 3.43
C ASN A 38 9.14 9.77 4.53
N TRP A 39 7.93 9.28 4.22
CA TRP A 39 7.16 8.43 5.12
C TRP A 39 7.57 6.97 4.98
N ASN A 40 7.51 6.24 6.09
CA ASN A 40 7.74 4.80 6.09
C ASN A 40 6.46 4.06 5.70
N VAL A 41 6.61 3.05 4.84
CA VAL A 41 5.49 2.29 4.26
C VAL A 41 5.75 0.80 4.42
N CYS A 42 4.73 0.07 4.87
CA CYS A 42 4.73 -1.39 4.90
C CYS A 42 3.74 -1.93 3.85
N ILE A 43 4.20 -2.80 2.97
CA ILE A 43 3.38 -3.47 1.97
C ILE A 43 3.29 -4.95 2.32
N ILE A 44 2.06 -5.44 2.45
CA ILE A 44 1.77 -6.85 2.71
C ILE A 44 1.01 -7.41 1.51
N GLN A 45 1.61 -8.36 0.79
CA GLN A 45 0.97 -9.03 -0.34
C GLN A 45 0.58 -10.46 0.06
N PHE A 46 -0.73 -10.75 -0.05
CA PHE A 46 -1.32 -12.02 0.37
C PHE A 46 -1.31 -13.11 -0.71
N VAL A 47 -0.87 -12.82 -1.94
CA VAL A 47 -0.88 -13.77 -3.05
C VAL A 47 0.53 -13.97 -3.56
N LYS A 48 0.95 -15.23 -3.80
CA LYS A 48 2.21 -15.56 -4.50
C LYS A 48 2.19 -14.90 -5.88
N GLY A 49 2.96 -13.83 -6.03
CA GLY A 49 3.25 -13.24 -7.33
C GLY A 49 4.09 -14.21 -8.16
N SER A 50 3.45 -15.13 -8.88
CA SER A 50 4.09 -15.95 -9.90
C SER A 50 4.59 -15.11 -11.10
N TRP A 51 4.24 -13.82 -11.13
CA TRP A 51 4.63 -12.88 -12.17
C TRP A 51 5.54 -11.78 -11.59
N LYS A 52 6.75 -11.64 -12.12
CA LYS A 52 7.65 -10.51 -11.79
C LYS A 52 7.16 -9.24 -12.51
N TYR A 53 6.28 -8.45 -11.89
CA TYR A 53 5.88 -7.14 -12.42
C TYR A 53 6.96 -6.07 -12.15
N GLY A 54 7.16 -5.16 -13.11
CA GLY A 54 8.14 -4.07 -13.01
C GLY A 54 7.90 -3.15 -11.81
N GLU A 55 6.65 -3.04 -11.36
CA GLU A 55 6.26 -2.27 -10.18
C GLU A 55 6.93 -2.77 -8.89
N LEU A 56 7.05 -4.09 -8.71
CA LEU A 56 7.73 -4.67 -7.54
C LEU A 56 9.24 -4.36 -7.56
N LYS A 57 9.86 -4.41 -8.75
CA LYS A 57 11.26 -4.02 -8.93
C LYS A 57 11.47 -2.53 -8.66
N GLY A 58 10.49 -1.69 -9.02
CA GLY A 58 10.50 -0.26 -8.72
C GLY A 58 10.44 0.01 -7.23
N ILE A 59 9.54 -0.66 -6.50
CA ILE A 59 9.40 -0.52 -5.05
C ILE A 59 10.65 -0.96 -4.31
N LYS A 60 11.33 -2.02 -4.77
CA LYS A 60 12.63 -2.43 -4.21
C LYS A 60 13.70 -1.35 -4.31
N ARG A 61 13.58 -0.39 -5.23
CA ARG A 61 14.50 0.76 -5.26
C ARG A 61 14.21 1.81 -4.19
N LEU A 62 13.05 1.70 -3.53
CA LEU A 62 12.59 2.57 -2.45
C LEU A 62 12.81 1.92 -1.06
N GLU A 63 13.68 0.90 -0.98
CA GLU A 63 13.90 0.07 0.22
C GLU A 63 14.27 0.84 1.49
N ALA A 64 14.80 2.07 1.38
CA ALA A 64 15.07 2.92 2.55
C ALA A 64 13.81 3.28 3.35
N ASN A 65 12.65 3.34 2.70
CA ASN A 65 11.39 3.75 3.31
C ASN A 65 10.26 2.72 3.12
N VAL A 66 10.50 1.64 2.37
CA VAL A 66 9.46 0.65 2.07
C VAL A 66 9.88 -0.75 2.49
N GLU A 67 9.10 -1.34 3.39
CA GLU A 67 9.20 -2.74 3.76
C GLU A 67 8.15 -3.56 2.99
N LEU A 68 8.57 -4.67 2.38
CA LEU A 68 7.71 -5.54 1.58
C LEU A 68 7.67 -6.95 2.16
N HIS A 69 6.51 -7.36 2.65
CA HIS A 69 6.24 -8.73 3.09
C HIS A 69 5.40 -9.46 2.04
N LEU A 70 5.97 -10.51 1.50
CA LEU A 70 5.27 -11.47 0.67
C LEU A 70 4.82 -12.61 1.58
N VAL A 71 3.59 -12.51 2.09
CA VAL A 71 3.02 -13.47 3.05
C VAL A 71 1.93 -14.28 2.38
N GLY A 72 2.30 -15.49 1.94
CA GLY A 72 1.35 -16.60 1.83
C GLY A 72 0.88 -17.00 0.43
N GLU A 73 0.21 -18.15 0.42
CA GLU A 73 -0.41 -18.84 -0.72
C GLU A 73 -1.82 -18.32 -1.06
N GLY A 74 -2.19 -17.13 -0.58
CA GLY A 74 -3.58 -16.67 -0.51
C GLY A 74 -4.18 -16.92 0.87
N PHE A 75 -5.31 -16.27 1.18
CA PHE A 75 -6.19 -16.66 2.29
C PHE A 75 -6.84 -18.03 1.96
N VAL A 76 -6.05 -19.10 1.96
CA VAL A 76 -6.53 -20.48 1.79
C VAL A 76 -6.77 -21.04 3.18
N GLY A 77 -8.04 -21.09 3.62
CA GLY A 77 -8.42 -21.69 4.90
C GLY A 77 -9.21 -20.81 5.88
N ILE A 78 -9.66 -19.61 5.50
CA ILE A 78 -10.76 -18.95 6.21
C ILE A 78 -12.07 -19.43 5.58
N ILE A 79 -12.52 -20.62 6.00
CA ILE A 79 -13.90 -21.13 5.91
C ILE A 79 -14.21 -21.76 7.25
#